data_AF-A0A924E4V2-F1
#
_entry.id   AF-A0A924E4V2-F1
#
_cell.length_a   1.000
_cell.length_b   1.000
_cell.length_c   1.000
_cell.angle_alpha   90.00
_cell.angle_beta   90.00
_cell.angle_gamma   90.00
#
_symmetry.space_group_name_H-M   'P 1'
#
loop_
_entity.id
_entity.type
_entity.pdbx_description
1 polymer ?
#
loop_
_entity_poly.entity_id
_entity_poly.type
_entity_poly.pdbx_seq_one_letter_code
_entity_poly.pdbx_strand_id
1 'polypeptide(L)' 'MKRSRFSEEQIAYALQLAESGTPVVDVCRKIGVSEAAYFTWKKNFGT' A
#
# COMPACT_ATOMS: atom_id res chain seq x y z
N MET A 1 10.08 -15.58 0.07
CA MET A 1 8.75 -14.98 0.35
C MET A 1 7.78 -15.48 -0.71
N LYS A 2 6.59 -15.98 -0.34
CA LYS A 2 5.53 -16.25 -1.35
C LYS A 2 5.38 -14.97 -2.17
N ARG A 3 5.41 -15.06 -3.51
CA ARG A 3 5.27 -13.87 -4.37
C ARG A 3 4.06 -13.07 -3.87
N SER A 4 4.30 -11.86 -3.40
CA SER A 4 3.21 -10.95 -3.06
C SER A 4 2.31 -10.85 -4.28
N ARG A 5 1.00 -10.84 -4.08
CA ARG A 5 0.04 -10.69 -5.19
C ARG A 5 0.14 -9.30 -5.84
N PHE A 6 0.92 -8.40 -5.24
CA PHE A 6 1.18 -7.03 -5.66
C PHE A 6 2.67 -6.85 -5.87
N SER A 7 3.04 -6.13 -6.94
CA SER A 7 4.43 -5.77 -7.21
C SER A 7 4.95 -4.75 -6.20
N GLU A 8 6.27 -4.67 -6.02
CA GLU A 8 6.88 -3.65 -5.17
C GLU A 8 6.56 -2.23 -5.65
N GLU A 9 6.45 -2.04 -6.97
CA GLU A 9 6.00 -0.76 -7.56
C GLU A 9 4.57 -0.39 -7.13
N GLN A 10 3.65 -1.35 -7.10
CA GLN A 10 2.28 -1.11 -6.63
C GLN A 10 2.24 -0.76 -5.14
N ILE A 11 3.11 -1.40 -4.35
CA ILE A 11 3.23 -1.12 -2.91
C ILE A 11 3.81 0.29 -2.70
N ALA A 12 4.89 0.63 -3.39
CA ALA A 12 5.52 1.95 -3.31
C ALA A 12 4.56 3.07 -3.74
N TYR A 13 3.81 2.85 -4.83
CA TYR A 13 2.78 3.80 -5.28
C TYR A 13 1.67 3.99 -4.24
N ALA A 14 1.24 2.91 -3.57
CA ALA A 14 0.25 2.99 -2.49
C ALA A 14 0.74 3.86 -1.33
N LEU A 15 1.99 3.63 -0.88
CA LEU A 15 2.60 4.38 0.22
C LEU A 15 2.78 5.86 -0.15
N GLN A 16 3.26 6.15 -1.36
CA GLN A 16 3.43 7.52 -1.85
C GLN A 16 2.11 8.28 -1.95
N LEU A 17 1.02 7.64 -2.38
CA LEU A 17 -0.30 8.28 -2.41
C LEU A 17 -0.76 8.70 -1.02
N ALA A 18 -0.54 7.85 -0.01
CA ALA A 18 -0.89 8.18 1.36
C ALA A 18 0.02 9.30 1.94
N GLU A 19 1.32 9.29 1.62
CA GLU A 19 2.27 10.33 2.01
C GLU A 19 1.95 11.70 1.38
N SER A 20 1.42 11.69 0.14
CA SER A 20 0.94 12.90 -0.54
C SER A 20 -0.41 13.42 -0.02
N GLY A 21 -0.95 12.81 1.04
CA GLY A 21 -2.16 13.27 1.72
C GLY A 21 -3.44 12.58 1.25
N THR A 22 -3.37 11.56 0.40
CA THR A 22 -4.56 10.77 0.03
C THR A 22 -4.99 9.92 1.24
N PRO A 23 -6.27 9.93 1.65
CA PRO A 23 -6.75 9.05 2.71
C PRO A 23 -6.46 7.59 2.40
N VAL A 24 -5.96 6.84 3.38
CA VAL A 24 -5.59 5.41 3.23
C VAL A 24 -6.77 4.58 2.72
N VAL A 25 -7.99 4.90 3.16
CA VAL A 25 -9.21 4.24 2.69
C VAL A 25 -9.41 4.38 1.17
N ASP A 26 -9.08 5.54 0.60
CA ASP A 26 -9.23 5.79 -0.84
C ASP A 26 -8.08 5.17 -1.63
N VAL A 27 -6.87 5.15 -1.07
CA VAL A 27 -5.74 4.38 -1.61
C VAL A 27 -6.10 2.90 -1.70
N CYS A 28 -6.64 2.34 -0.62
CA CYS A 28 -7.04 0.94 -0.54
C CYS A 28 -8.14 0.59 -1.55
N ARG A 29 -9.15 1.46 -1.71
CA ARG A 29 -10.21 1.32 -2.72
C ARG A 29 -9.66 1.39 -4.15
N LYS A 30 -8.72 2.30 -4.43
CA LYS A 30 -8.12 2.49 -5.76
C LYS A 30 -7.27 1.30 -6.19
N ILE A 31 -6.53 0.72 -5.25
CA ILE A 31 -5.58 -0.39 -5.52
C ILE A 31 -6.26 -1.76 -5.34
N GLY A 32 -7.43 -1.81 -4.70
CA GLY A 32 -8.18 -3.04 -4.47
C GLY A 32 -7.59 -3.89 -3.33
N VAL A 33 -7.17 -3.23 -2.25
CA VAL A 33 -6.60 -3.87 -1.06
C VAL A 33 -7.33 -3.50 0.21
N SER A 34 -7.14 -4.30 1.26
CA SER A 34 -7.61 -3.97 2.59
C SER A 34 -6.65 -3.00 3.28
N GLU A 35 -7.17 -2.18 4.19
CA GLU A 35 -6.34 -1.28 5.01
C GLU A 35 -5.30 -2.07 5.84
N ALA A 36 -5.66 -3.28 6.30
CA ALA A 36 -4.73 -4.17 6.98
C ALA A 36 -3.51 -4.55 6.12
N ALA A 37 -3.72 -4.79 4.82
CA ALA A 37 -2.62 -5.06 3.89
C ALA A 37 -1.75 -3.81 3.71
N TYR A 38 -2.36 -2.64 3.56
CA TYR A 38 -1.63 -1.37 3.48
C TYR A 38 -0.75 -1.12 4.71
N PHE A 39 -1.27 -1.29 5.93
CA PHE A 39 -0.46 -1.11 7.15
C PHE A 39 0.65 -2.14 7.27
N THR A 40 0.42 -3.37 6.81
CA THR A 40 1.48 -4.38 6.72
C THR A 40 2.57 -3.91 5.76
N TRP A 41 2.21 -3.35 4.61
CA TRP A 41 3.20 -2.79 3.70
C TRP A 41 3.95 -1.60 4.30
N LYS A 42 3.24 -0.68 4.94
CA LYS A 42 3.87 0.46 5.64
C LYS A 42 4.89 -0.01 6.68
N LYS A 43 4.66 -1.12 7.37
CA LYS A 43 5.63 -1.69 8.32
C LYS A 43 6.84 -2.35 7.65
N ASN A 44 6.65 -2.99 6.49
CA ASN A 44 7.69 -3.79 5.83
C ASN A 44 8.49 -2.98 4.77
N PHE A 45 7.88 -1.96 4.18
CA PHE A 45 8.39 -1.16 3.07
C PHE A 45 8.36 0.35 3.35
N GLY A 46 7.59 0.79 4.34
CA GLY A 46 7.69 2.17 4.82
C GLY A 46 8.95 2.30 5.65
N THR A 47 9.78 3.27 5.28
CA THR A 47 11.01 3.61 6.01
C THR A 47 10.67 4.28 7.34
#